data_AF-A0AAW0XQX9-F1
#
_entry.id   AF-A0AAW0XQX9-F1
#
_cell.length_a   1.000
_cell.length_b   1.000
_cell.length_c   1.000
_cell.angle_alpha   90.00
_cell.angle_beta   90.00
_cell.angle_gamma   90.00
#
_symmetry.space_group_name_H-M   'P 1'
#
loop_
_entity.id
_entity.type
_entity.pdbx_description
1 polymer ?
#
loop_
_entity_poly.entity_id
_entity_poly.type
_entity_poly.pdbx_seq_one_letter_code
_entity_poly.pdbx_strand_id
1 'polypeptide(L)'
;MAWEEAFLQFMKNYSHPMMDIAFSAERAIQDELERESEGDVITILISYCIMFAYIALALGEFTRCSRLLVDSKITLGLGGVLIVLVSVSSSVGIYGYIGIPATLIIIEVIPFLVLAVGVDNMFILVQTYQRESRRPTESRSEHIGRIVGQVAPTILLASCSEAACFFLGALSGMPAVHAFALYAGMALTIDFILQVTCFVSLVALDAKRQEENRYDILCCIKGSDKESDSREKLLHKLFKHVYAPALLSRVARPIVMIVFAGWLCSSIAVLPKIMIGLDQELSMPDDSYLQKYFEYLGKYLSVGPPLYFVLKGGINFSNFSEQNKICGTVDCNSDSLSTQVYISSLVSNRTYIAQPASSWLDDYMDWSLYNMQEGSAGVPCCRIKNDGSFCPSTDYESPCQNCNIKVMEV
;
A
#
# COMPACT_ATOMS: atom_id res chain seq x y z
N MET A 1 -15.50 5.11 -19.82
CA MET A 1 -15.74 4.23 -18.65
C MET A 1 -17.14 3.62 -18.62
N ALA A 2 -18.24 4.34 -18.92
CA ALA A 2 -19.60 3.75 -18.88
C ALA A 2 -19.83 2.57 -19.84
N TRP A 3 -19.16 2.56 -21.00
CA TRP A 3 -19.28 1.46 -21.96
C TRP A 3 -18.67 0.15 -21.44
N GLU A 4 -17.49 0.21 -20.82
CA GLU A 4 -16.82 -0.96 -20.25
C GLU A 4 -17.65 -1.59 -19.13
N GLU A 5 -18.34 -0.75 -18.35
CA GLU A 5 -19.26 -1.22 -17.32
C GLU A 5 -20.44 -2.00 -17.91
N ALA A 6 -21.08 -1.45 -18.96
CA ALA A 6 -22.15 -2.12 -19.67
C ALA A 6 -21.65 -3.43 -20.33
N PHE A 7 -20.42 -3.42 -20.85
CA PHE A 7 -19.77 -4.61 -21.40
C PHE A 7 -19.56 -5.69 -20.32
N LEU A 8 -19.00 -5.33 -19.16
CA LEU A 8 -18.79 -6.26 -18.05
C LEU A 8 -20.12 -6.83 -17.56
N GLN A 9 -21.17 -6.01 -17.41
CA GLN A 9 -22.50 -6.46 -17.02
C GLN A 9 -23.10 -7.44 -18.04
N PHE A 10 -22.95 -7.15 -19.34
CA PHE A 10 -23.39 -8.04 -20.41
C PHE A 10 -22.66 -9.38 -20.37
N MET A 11 -21.33 -9.35 -20.27
CA MET A 11 -20.50 -10.55 -20.27
C MET A 11 -20.71 -11.42 -19.02
N LYS A 12 -20.96 -10.81 -17.85
CA LYS A 12 -21.32 -11.53 -16.62
C LYS A 12 -22.66 -12.30 -16.76
N ASN A 13 -23.61 -11.77 -17.53
CA ASN A 13 -24.93 -12.39 -17.72
C ASN A 13 -24.97 -13.34 -18.94
N TYR A 14 -24.02 -13.24 -19.85
CA TYR A 14 -23.97 -14.07 -21.04
C TYR A 14 -23.36 -15.44 -20.72
N SER A 15 -24.16 -16.50 -20.85
CA SER A 15 -23.69 -17.89 -20.76
C SER A 15 -24.08 -18.67 -22.00
N HIS A 16 -23.18 -19.53 -22.49
CA HIS A 16 -23.41 -20.35 -23.67
C HIS A 16 -22.99 -21.81 -23.39
N PRO A 17 -23.81 -22.81 -23.73
CA PRO A 17 -23.56 -24.21 -23.32
C PRO A 17 -22.33 -24.86 -23.96
N MET A 18 -21.82 -24.32 -25.07
CA MET A 18 -20.65 -24.85 -25.79
C MET A 18 -19.39 -23.98 -25.68
N MET A 19 -19.45 -22.84 -24.98
CA MET A 19 -18.32 -21.92 -24.90
C MET A 19 -18.09 -21.53 -23.46
N ASP A 20 -16.85 -21.75 -22.98
CA ASP A 20 -16.42 -21.24 -21.69
C ASP A 20 -15.62 -19.96 -21.89
N ILE A 21 -16.16 -18.84 -21.40
CA ILE A 21 -15.66 -17.50 -21.72
C ILE A 21 -14.93 -16.93 -20.51
N ALA A 22 -13.76 -16.35 -20.77
CA ALA A 22 -13.02 -15.54 -19.83
C ALA A 22 -12.83 -14.15 -20.46
N PHE A 23 -13.06 -13.09 -19.68
CA PHE A 23 -13.06 -11.73 -20.19
C PHE A 23 -12.48 -10.78 -19.15
N SER A 24 -11.96 -9.66 -19.62
CA SER A 24 -11.48 -8.56 -18.79
C SER A 24 -11.74 -7.25 -19.51
N ALA A 25 -11.85 -6.18 -18.75
CA ALA A 25 -11.83 -4.80 -19.24
C ALA A 25 -10.75 -4.04 -18.46
N GLU A 26 -10.26 -2.92 -18.98
CA GLU A 26 -9.17 -2.17 -18.35
C GLU A 26 -9.51 -1.77 -16.91
N ARG A 27 -10.76 -1.34 -16.65
CA ARG A 27 -11.24 -0.99 -15.30
C ARG A 27 -11.48 -2.17 -14.35
N ALA A 28 -11.55 -3.40 -14.85
CA ALA A 28 -12.00 -4.57 -14.09
C ALA A 28 -11.12 -4.83 -12.84
N ILE A 29 -9.81 -4.64 -12.97
CA ILE A 29 -8.84 -4.81 -11.88
C ILE A 29 -9.13 -3.82 -10.76
N GLN A 30 -9.40 -2.55 -11.10
CA GLN A 30 -9.70 -1.53 -10.12
C GLN A 30 -11.05 -1.78 -9.43
N ASP A 31 -12.08 -2.14 -10.20
CA ASP A 31 -13.42 -2.41 -9.66
C ASP A 31 -13.43 -3.63 -8.72
N GLU A 32 -12.72 -4.71 -9.06
CA GLU A 32 -12.64 -5.90 -8.20
C GLU A 32 -11.81 -5.64 -6.93
N LEU A 33 -10.76 -4.82 -7.01
CA LEU A 33 -9.99 -4.42 -5.82
C LEU A 33 -10.82 -3.53 -4.87
N GLU A 34 -11.63 -2.62 -5.42
CA GLU A 34 -12.55 -1.79 -4.63
C GLU A 34 -13.65 -2.63 -3.98
N ARG A 35 -14.20 -3.62 -4.71
CA ARG A 35 -15.19 -4.57 -4.18
C ARG A 35 -14.68 -5.32 -2.95
N GLU A 36 -13.46 -5.84 -2.99
CA GLU A 36 -12.89 -6.53 -1.82
C GLU A 36 -12.70 -5.60 -0.64
N SER A 37 -12.22 -4.38 -0.89
CA SER A 37 -12.05 -3.39 0.16
C SER A 37 -13.37 -3.03 0.85
N GLU A 38 -14.47 -2.90 0.09
CA GLU A 38 -15.80 -2.67 0.68
C GLU A 38 -16.33 -3.88 1.48
N GLY A 39 -16.03 -5.10 1.03
CA GLY A 39 -16.39 -6.35 1.72
C GLY A 39 -15.80 -6.45 3.13
N ASP A 40 -14.57 -5.97 3.31
CA ASP A 40 -13.84 -6.09 4.58
C ASP A 40 -14.22 -5.04 5.65
N VAL A 41 -14.95 -3.98 5.27
CA VAL A 41 -15.32 -2.88 6.18
C VAL A 41 -16.05 -3.39 7.44
N ILE A 42 -16.95 -4.37 7.29
CA ILE A 42 -17.70 -4.93 8.42
C ILE A 42 -16.78 -5.68 9.38
N THR A 43 -15.86 -6.48 8.86
CA THR A 43 -14.87 -7.24 9.65
C THR A 43 -13.95 -6.30 10.42
N ILE A 44 -13.51 -5.21 9.77
CA ILE A 44 -12.71 -4.15 10.37
C ILE A 44 -13.46 -3.47 11.52
N LEU A 45 -14.75 -3.13 11.35
CA LEU A 45 -15.57 -2.54 12.40
C LEU A 45 -15.71 -3.47 13.61
N ILE A 46 -15.93 -4.77 13.38
CA ILE A 46 -16.00 -5.77 14.46
C ILE A 46 -14.66 -5.85 15.20
N SER A 47 -13.53 -5.85 14.48
CA SER A 47 -12.18 -5.82 15.05
C SER A 47 -11.98 -4.62 15.98
N TYR A 48 -12.37 -3.41 15.54
CA TYR A 48 -12.31 -2.20 16.37
C TYR A 48 -13.22 -2.29 17.60
N CYS A 49 -14.45 -2.81 17.47
CA CYS A 49 -15.35 -2.98 18.61
C CYS A 49 -14.76 -3.94 19.66
N ILE A 50 -14.16 -5.04 19.23
CA ILE A 50 -13.52 -6.01 20.13
C ILE A 50 -12.30 -5.39 20.81
N MET A 51 -11.46 -4.69 20.05
CA MET A 51 -10.28 -4.01 20.59
C MET A 51 -10.67 -2.94 21.61
N PHE A 52 -11.70 -2.15 21.32
CA PHE A 52 -12.27 -1.18 22.25
C PHE A 52 -12.76 -1.84 23.54
N ALA A 53 -13.55 -2.93 23.41
CA ALA A 53 -14.02 -3.68 24.56
C ALA A 53 -12.86 -4.21 25.40
N TYR A 54 -11.80 -4.72 24.74
CA TYR A 54 -10.59 -5.16 25.42
C TYR A 54 -9.92 -4.04 26.21
N ILE A 55 -9.69 -2.86 25.61
CA ILE A 55 -9.05 -1.73 26.29
C ILE A 55 -9.88 -1.27 27.49
N ALA A 56 -11.20 -1.13 27.30
CA ALA A 56 -12.12 -0.71 28.36
C ALA A 56 -12.15 -1.69 29.53
N LEU A 57 -12.07 -3.00 29.26
CA LEU A 57 -12.02 -4.04 30.29
C LEU A 57 -10.63 -4.15 30.93
N ALA A 58 -9.54 -4.12 30.15
CA ALA A 58 -8.18 -4.34 30.63
C ALA A 58 -7.66 -3.22 31.54
N LEU A 59 -8.12 -1.98 31.31
CA LEU A 59 -7.82 -0.84 32.18
C LEU A 59 -8.63 -0.86 33.50
N GLY A 60 -9.75 -1.58 33.52
CA GLY A 60 -10.62 -1.71 34.70
C GLY A 60 -10.04 -2.68 35.74
N GLU A 61 -10.21 -2.34 37.02
CA GLU A 61 -9.79 -3.21 38.12
C GLU A 61 -10.96 -4.08 38.61
N PHE A 62 -10.99 -5.35 38.19
CA PHE A 62 -12.01 -6.31 38.62
C PHE A 62 -11.66 -6.96 39.96
N THR A 63 -11.66 -6.18 41.05
CA THR A 63 -11.34 -6.71 42.39
C THR A 63 -12.59 -7.19 43.14
N ARG A 64 -13.76 -6.57 42.94
CA ARG A 64 -15.05 -6.99 43.52
C ARG A 64 -16.25 -6.71 42.60
N CYS A 65 -17.14 -7.70 42.46
CA CYS A 65 -18.38 -7.60 41.66
C CYS A 65 -19.33 -6.47 42.11
N SER A 66 -19.31 -6.09 43.41
CA SER A 66 -20.17 -5.04 43.97
C SER A 66 -19.68 -3.61 43.71
N ARG A 67 -18.41 -3.40 43.34
CA ARG A 67 -17.82 -2.07 43.05
C ARG A 67 -17.37 -1.92 41.60
N LEU A 68 -17.70 -2.90 40.78
CA LEU A 68 -17.24 -3.07 39.40
C LEU A 68 -17.57 -1.88 38.50
N LEU A 69 -18.71 -1.22 38.71
CA LEU A 69 -19.13 -0.01 37.98
C LEU A 69 -18.50 1.29 38.49
N VAL A 70 -17.90 1.29 39.68
CA VAL A 70 -17.21 2.45 40.26
C VAL A 70 -15.73 2.43 39.87
N ASP A 71 -15.09 1.25 39.98
CA ASP A 71 -13.67 1.02 39.67
C ASP A 71 -13.41 0.73 38.18
N SER A 72 -14.49 0.64 37.39
CA SER A 72 -14.46 0.70 35.92
C SER A 72 -13.73 1.95 35.44
N LYS A 73 -12.91 1.78 34.41
CA LYS A 73 -12.15 2.83 33.69
C LYS A 73 -12.62 2.99 32.24
N ILE A 74 -13.90 2.71 31.98
CA ILE A 74 -14.52 2.81 30.66
C ILE A 74 -14.42 4.23 30.12
N THR A 75 -14.65 5.26 30.95
CA THR A 75 -14.51 6.67 30.52
C THR A 75 -13.09 6.98 30.05
N LEU A 76 -12.10 6.41 30.72
CA LEU A 76 -10.69 6.60 30.39
C LEU A 76 -10.30 5.86 29.10
N GLY A 77 -10.81 4.63 28.92
CA GLY A 77 -10.65 3.86 27.69
C GLY A 77 -11.33 4.54 26.48
N LEU A 78 -12.55 5.06 26.65
CA LEU A 78 -13.26 5.83 25.63
C LEU A 78 -12.55 7.13 25.28
N GLY A 79 -12.04 7.84 26.29
CA GLY A 79 -11.22 9.03 26.09
C GLY A 79 -9.94 8.73 25.31
N GLY A 80 -9.27 7.62 25.61
CA GLY A 80 -8.07 7.16 24.89
C GLY A 80 -8.35 6.87 23.42
N VAL A 81 -9.40 6.09 23.12
CA VAL A 81 -9.78 5.78 21.73
C VAL A 81 -10.19 7.04 20.97
N LEU A 82 -10.93 7.95 21.60
CA LEU A 82 -11.29 9.22 20.97
C LEU A 82 -10.05 10.06 20.63
N ILE A 83 -9.04 10.10 21.52
CA ILE A 83 -7.78 10.81 21.28
C ILE A 83 -7.05 10.24 20.06
N VAL A 84 -6.96 8.91 19.96
CA VAL A 84 -6.35 8.23 18.80
C VAL A 84 -7.09 8.59 17.51
N LEU A 85 -8.42 8.52 17.50
CA LEU A 85 -9.24 8.87 16.32
C LEU A 85 -9.07 10.34 15.91
N VAL A 86 -9.03 11.25 16.88
CA VAL A 86 -8.77 12.68 16.65
C VAL A 86 -7.37 12.88 16.08
N SER A 87 -6.38 12.14 16.55
CA SER A 87 -5.01 12.22 16.03
C SER A 87 -4.94 11.80 14.56
N VAL A 88 -5.49 10.63 14.23
CA VAL A 88 -5.52 10.13 12.85
C VAL A 88 -6.27 11.09 11.94
N SER A 89 -7.44 11.57 12.38
CA SER A 89 -8.24 12.56 11.64
C SER A 89 -7.48 13.87 11.41
N SER A 90 -6.71 14.31 12.41
CA SER A 90 -5.89 15.53 12.31
C SER A 90 -4.73 15.36 11.32
N SER A 91 -4.05 14.21 11.32
CA SER A 91 -3.01 13.89 10.33
C SER A 91 -3.58 13.88 8.90
N VAL A 92 -4.71 13.21 8.71
CA VAL A 92 -5.41 13.19 7.41
C VAL A 92 -5.84 14.59 6.99
N GLY A 93 -6.35 15.41 7.92
CA GLY A 93 -6.74 16.79 7.66
C GLY A 93 -5.57 17.69 7.26
N ILE A 94 -4.41 17.59 7.93
CA ILE A 94 -3.22 18.38 7.62
C ILE A 94 -2.70 18.03 6.22
N TYR A 95 -2.55 16.74 5.90
CA TYR A 95 -2.07 16.33 4.60
C TYR A 95 -3.09 16.52 3.48
N GLY A 96 -4.38 16.43 3.79
CA GLY A 96 -5.45 16.86 2.90
C GLY A 96 -5.35 18.35 2.56
N TYR A 97 -4.97 19.20 3.52
CA TYR A 97 -4.75 20.63 3.29
C TYR A 97 -3.50 20.91 2.43
N ILE A 98 -2.45 20.09 2.59
CA ILE A 98 -1.21 20.17 1.79
C ILE A 98 -1.43 19.62 0.36
N GLY A 99 -2.47 18.81 0.15
CA GLY A 99 -2.84 18.24 -1.16
C GLY A 99 -2.18 16.90 -1.45
N ILE A 100 -1.76 16.14 -0.42
CA ILE A 100 -1.29 14.77 -0.60
C ILE A 100 -2.52 13.85 -0.67
N PRO A 101 -2.68 13.00 -1.70
CA PRO A 101 -3.82 12.10 -1.80
C PRO A 101 -3.73 10.99 -0.76
N ALA A 102 -4.84 10.76 -0.04
CA ALA A 102 -4.99 9.61 0.85
C ALA A 102 -5.37 8.37 0.03
N THR A 103 -4.75 7.24 0.33
CA THR A 103 -5.08 5.92 -0.27
C THR A 103 -5.94 5.11 0.69
N LEU A 104 -6.65 4.09 0.18
CA LEU A 104 -7.45 3.18 1.00
C LEU A 104 -6.63 2.50 2.12
N ILE A 105 -5.40 2.08 1.79
CA ILE A 105 -4.45 1.46 2.73
C ILE A 105 -4.16 2.37 3.94
N ILE A 106 -4.09 3.70 3.74
CA ILE A 106 -3.84 4.67 4.81
C ILE A 106 -5.03 4.70 5.78
N ILE A 107 -6.24 4.75 5.26
CA ILE A 107 -7.48 4.81 6.06
C ILE A 107 -7.65 3.53 6.88
N GLU A 108 -7.24 2.39 6.32
CA GLU A 108 -7.35 1.09 6.97
C GLU A 108 -6.25 0.86 8.02
N VAL A 109 -4.97 0.99 7.64
CA VAL A 109 -3.84 0.52 8.48
C VAL A 109 -3.45 1.52 9.57
N ILE A 110 -3.50 2.83 9.28
CA ILE A 110 -2.99 3.85 10.21
C ILE A 110 -3.77 3.88 11.53
N PRO A 111 -5.12 3.85 11.56
CA PRO A 111 -5.82 3.86 12.84
C PRO A 111 -5.52 2.63 13.68
N PHE A 112 -5.27 1.45 13.09
CA PHE A 112 -4.80 0.29 13.86
C PHE A 112 -3.41 0.51 14.44
N LEU A 113 -2.48 1.04 13.65
CA LEU A 113 -1.10 1.30 14.07
C LEU A 113 -1.05 2.31 15.22
N VAL A 114 -1.72 3.45 15.07
CA VAL A 114 -1.74 4.52 16.08
C VAL A 114 -2.50 4.05 17.33
N LEU A 115 -3.56 3.26 17.18
CA LEU A 115 -4.26 2.67 18.33
C LEU A 115 -3.35 1.71 19.12
N ALA A 116 -2.57 0.86 18.44
CA ALA A 116 -1.66 -0.06 19.10
C ALA A 116 -0.59 0.67 19.93
N VAL A 117 0.07 1.67 19.33
CA VAL A 117 1.08 2.50 20.03
C VAL A 117 0.43 3.32 21.14
N GLY A 118 -0.68 3.99 20.86
CA GLY A 118 -1.29 4.91 21.80
C GLY A 118 -1.86 4.20 23.03
N VAL A 119 -2.43 3.02 22.85
CA VAL A 119 -2.92 2.19 23.97
C VAL A 119 -1.77 1.74 24.87
N ASP A 120 -0.59 1.41 24.33
CA ASP A 120 0.57 1.03 25.14
C ASP A 120 1.01 2.19 26.05
N ASN A 121 1.18 3.39 25.48
CA ASN A 121 1.51 4.59 26.24
C ASN A 121 0.49 4.91 27.34
N MET A 122 -0.81 4.81 27.00
CA MET A 122 -1.91 5.01 27.94
C MET A 122 -1.88 3.97 29.06
N PHE A 123 -1.63 2.71 28.72
CA PHE A 123 -1.58 1.60 29.68
C PHE A 123 -0.42 1.76 30.66
N ILE A 124 0.78 2.12 30.17
CA ILE A 124 1.95 2.38 31.03
C ILE A 124 1.65 3.51 32.02
N LEU A 125 1.03 4.61 31.57
CA LEU A 125 0.69 5.74 32.42
C LEU A 125 -0.31 5.36 33.51
N VAL A 126 -1.43 4.72 33.13
CA VAL A 126 -2.51 4.35 34.06
C VAL A 126 -2.05 3.27 35.02
N GLN A 127 -1.30 2.28 34.56
CA GLN A 127 -0.80 1.21 35.41
C GLN A 127 0.23 1.72 36.42
N THR A 128 1.09 2.67 36.02
CA THR A 128 2.05 3.29 36.95
C THR A 128 1.32 4.14 37.99
N TYR A 129 0.29 4.89 37.57
CA TYR A 129 -0.58 5.63 38.48
C TYR A 129 -1.29 4.71 39.50
N GLN A 130 -1.83 3.57 39.06
CA GLN A 130 -2.49 2.60 39.96
C GLN A 130 -1.52 1.89 40.90
N ARG A 131 -0.27 1.68 40.47
CA ARG A 131 0.74 0.95 41.25
C ARG A 131 1.34 1.78 42.36
N GLU A 132 1.49 3.08 42.16
CA GLU A 132 2.09 3.97 43.14
C GLU A 132 1.02 4.64 44.01
N SER A 133 0.98 4.28 45.28
CA SER A 133 0.10 4.94 46.24
C SER A 133 0.48 6.41 46.45
N ARG A 134 -0.53 7.27 46.60
CA ARG A 134 -0.34 8.68 46.98
C ARG A 134 0.39 8.79 48.32
N ARG A 135 1.40 9.65 48.40
CA ARG A 135 2.07 9.94 49.68
C ARG A 135 1.14 10.75 50.60
N PRO A 136 1.19 10.58 51.94
CA PRO A 136 0.24 11.20 52.86
C PRO A 136 0.25 12.74 52.85
N THR A 137 1.35 13.37 52.43
CA THR A 137 1.50 14.84 52.34
C THR A 137 1.33 15.41 50.94
N GLU A 138 1.03 14.58 49.94
CA GLU A 138 1.04 14.94 48.52
C GLU A 138 -0.38 15.27 48.02
N SER A 139 -0.54 16.41 47.35
CA SER A 139 -1.81 16.76 46.67
C SER A 139 -2.03 15.88 45.43
N ARG A 140 -3.28 15.76 44.96
CA ARG A 140 -3.60 14.96 43.75
C ARG A 140 -2.80 15.43 42.52
N SER A 141 -2.66 16.74 42.35
CA SER A 141 -1.90 17.35 41.25
C SER A 141 -0.40 17.03 41.33
N GLU A 142 0.19 17.08 42.53
CA GLU A 142 1.61 16.71 42.73
C GLU A 142 1.83 15.22 42.50
N HIS A 143 0.88 14.38 42.93
CA HIS A 143 0.94 12.94 42.70
C HIS A 143 0.93 12.61 41.20
N ILE A 144 -0.02 13.15 40.44
CA ILE A 144 -0.06 12.94 38.98
C ILE A 144 1.18 13.53 38.32
N GLY A 145 1.62 14.72 38.74
CA GLY A 145 2.84 15.35 38.22
C GLY A 145 4.09 14.49 38.43
N ARG A 146 4.20 13.83 39.58
CA ARG A 146 5.30 12.89 39.88
C ARG A 146 5.25 11.64 39.01
N ILE A 147 4.07 11.03 38.83
CA ILE A 147 3.90 9.85 37.97
C ILE A 147 4.21 10.19 36.50
N VAL A 148 3.67 11.30 36.01
CA VAL A 148 3.96 11.79 34.65
C VAL A 148 5.45 12.09 34.52
N GLY A 149 6.09 12.73 35.49
CA GLY A 149 7.53 13.00 35.46
C GLY A 149 8.41 11.74 35.40
N GLN A 150 7.92 10.61 35.93
CA GLN A 150 8.62 9.34 35.91
C GLN A 150 8.43 8.56 34.60
N VAL A 151 7.22 8.62 34.01
CA VAL A 151 6.84 7.83 32.83
C VAL A 151 7.04 8.60 31.52
N ALA A 152 6.79 9.91 31.51
CA ALA A 152 6.82 10.75 30.30
C ALA A 152 8.16 10.71 29.54
N PRO A 153 9.35 10.63 30.18
CA PRO A 153 10.61 10.49 29.42
C PRO A 153 10.66 9.21 28.58
N THR A 154 10.06 8.12 29.06
CA THR A 154 10.02 6.85 28.33
C THR A 154 9.04 6.94 27.16
N ILE A 155 7.84 7.49 27.39
CA ILE A 155 6.83 7.70 26.34
C ILE A 155 7.35 8.66 25.26
N LEU A 156 8.01 9.74 25.66
CA LEU A 156 8.61 10.72 24.72
C LEU A 156 9.69 10.06 23.86
N LEU A 157 10.60 9.28 24.46
CA LEU A 157 11.66 8.61 23.72
C LEU A 157 11.11 7.62 22.69
N ALA A 158 10.12 6.81 23.09
CA ALA A 158 9.45 5.86 22.19
C ALA A 158 8.76 6.60 21.03
N SER A 159 7.89 7.56 21.35
CA SER A 159 7.10 8.30 20.36
C SER A 159 7.97 9.09 19.39
N CYS A 160 9.04 9.76 19.87
CA CYS A 160 9.99 10.45 19.00
C CYS A 160 10.77 9.49 18.09
N SER A 161 11.17 8.33 18.60
CA SER A 161 11.88 7.32 17.81
C SER A 161 10.99 6.75 16.70
N GLU A 162 9.74 6.44 17.03
CA GLU A 162 8.76 5.92 16.07
C GLU A 162 8.42 6.97 15.01
N ALA A 163 8.09 8.20 15.43
CA ALA A 163 7.82 9.29 14.51
C ALA A 163 9.02 9.55 13.58
N ALA A 164 10.25 9.61 14.12
CA ALA A 164 11.46 9.78 13.31
C ALA A 164 11.67 8.61 12.33
N CYS A 165 11.40 7.37 12.74
CA CYS A 165 11.51 6.20 11.87
C CYS A 165 10.51 6.28 10.70
N PHE A 166 9.26 6.65 10.96
CA PHE A 166 8.26 6.86 9.90
C PHE A 166 8.63 8.04 8.99
N PHE A 167 9.09 9.17 9.54
CA PHE A 167 9.56 10.27 8.69
C PHE A 167 10.78 9.89 7.84
N LEU A 168 11.69 9.04 8.33
CA LEU A 168 12.78 8.49 7.53
C LEU A 168 12.26 7.53 6.45
N GLY A 169 11.21 6.76 6.74
CA GLY A 169 10.51 5.92 5.77
C GLY A 169 9.94 6.71 4.58
N ALA A 170 9.61 7.99 4.78
CA ALA A 170 9.18 8.88 3.71
C ALA A 170 10.29 9.21 2.70
N LEU A 171 11.55 8.82 2.93
CA LEU A 171 12.62 8.96 1.92
C LEU A 171 12.54 7.88 0.81
N SER A 172 11.63 6.92 0.92
CA SER A 172 11.42 5.89 -0.10
C SER A 172 10.90 6.47 -1.41
N GLY A 173 11.38 5.94 -2.54
CA GLY A 173 10.91 6.32 -3.88
C GLY A 173 9.54 5.75 -4.27
N MET A 174 8.98 4.83 -3.47
CA MET A 174 7.64 4.26 -3.72
C MET A 174 6.55 5.20 -3.18
N PRO A 175 5.66 5.76 -4.03
CA PRO A 175 4.67 6.76 -3.61
C PRO A 175 3.73 6.29 -2.48
N ALA A 176 3.32 5.02 -2.51
CA ALA A 176 2.44 4.44 -1.49
C ALA A 176 3.12 4.42 -0.11
N VAL A 177 4.39 4.00 -0.04
CA VAL A 177 5.17 3.97 1.20
C VAL A 177 5.50 5.38 1.66
N HIS A 178 5.86 6.27 0.74
CA HIS A 178 6.12 7.68 1.01
C HIS A 178 4.92 8.35 1.70
N ALA A 179 3.73 8.24 1.11
CA ALA A 179 2.51 8.79 1.68
C ALA A 179 2.19 8.12 3.03
N PHE A 180 2.15 6.78 3.10
CA PHE A 180 1.89 6.07 4.35
C PHE A 180 2.79 6.52 5.50
N ALA A 181 4.09 6.66 5.24
CA ALA A 181 5.08 7.03 6.25
C ALA A 181 4.92 8.48 6.73
N LEU A 182 4.58 9.41 5.84
CA LEU A 182 4.23 10.80 6.22
C LEU A 182 2.99 10.85 7.12
N TYR A 183 1.89 10.21 6.72
CA TYR A 183 0.64 10.21 7.49
C TYR A 183 0.81 9.53 8.86
N ALA A 184 1.53 8.41 8.92
CA ALA A 184 1.79 7.69 10.16
C ALA A 184 2.69 8.51 11.10
N GLY A 185 3.78 9.09 10.58
CA GLY A 185 4.68 9.92 11.38
C GLY A 185 3.99 11.13 12.00
N MET A 186 3.15 11.83 11.25
CA MET A 186 2.36 12.94 11.78
C MET A 186 1.29 12.49 12.76
N ALA A 187 0.59 11.38 12.49
CA ALA A 187 -0.42 10.86 13.39
C ALA A 187 0.18 10.46 14.75
N LEU A 188 1.34 9.79 14.76
CA LEU A 188 2.04 9.46 16.02
C LEU A 188 2.54 10.71 16.75
N THR A 189 3.02 11.72 16.01
CA THR A 189 3.46 12.99 16.61
C THR A 189 2.29 13.72 17.29
N ILE A 190 1.13 13.81 16.63
CA ILE A 190 -0.07 14.44 17.19
C ILE A 190 -0.63 13.61 18.35
N ASP A 191 -0.61 12.28 18.22
CA ASP A 191 -1.08 11.35 19.26
C ASP A 191 -0.28 11.52 20.55
N PHE A 192 1.05 11.61 20.45
CA PHE A 192 1.92 11.93 21.59
C PHE A 192 1.56 13.26 22.26
N ILE A 193 1.35 14.32 21.48
CA ILE A 193 0.97 15.65 22.00
C ILE A 193 -0.37 15.55 22.74
N LEU A 194 -1.37 14.88 22.16
CA LEU A 194 -2.69 14.71 22.76
C LEU A 194 -2.65 13.80 24.00
N GLN A 195 -1.77 12.80 24.04
CA GLN A 195 -1.59 11.94 25.21
C GLN A 195 -0.98 12.70 26.40
N VAL A 196 0.11 13.44 26.18
CA VAL A 196 0.76 14.17 27.28
C VAL A 196 -0.10 15.32 27.80
N THR A 197 -1.01 15.86 26.99
CA THR A 197 -1.88 16.98 27.37
C THR A 197 -3.30 16.54 27.78
N CYS A 198 -4.09 16.07 26.81
CA CYS A 198 -5.49 15.74 26.97
C CYS A 198 -5.68 14.48 27.82
N PHE A 199 -4.93 13.41 27.54
CA PHE A 199 -5.09 12.15 28.28
C PHE A 199 -4.65 12.29 29.75
N VAL A 200 -3.53 12.96 30.03
CA VAL A 200 -3.12 13.28 31.41
C VAL A 200 -4.20 14.09 32.15
N SER A 201 -4.85 15.02 31.46
CA SER A 201 -5.97 15.80 32.03
C SER A 201 -7.19 14.92 32.32
N LEU A 202 -7.52 13.96 31.43
CA LEU A 202 -8.57 12.98 31.65
C LEU A 202 -8.27 12.06 32.84
N VAL A 203 -7.01 11.61 32.99
CA VAL A 203 -6.55 10.85 34.16
C VAL A 203 -6.77 11.67 35.45
N ALA A 204 -6.47 12.98 35.44
CA ALA A 204 -6.70 13.83 36.59
C ALA A 204 -8.18 14.01 36.95
N LEU A 205 -9.06 14.08 35.95
CA LEU A 205 -10.51 14.15 36.16
C LEU A 205 -11.08 12.82 36.66
N ASP A 206 -10.61 11.69 36.12
CA ASP A 206 -11.04 10.37 36.54
C ASP A 206 -10.53 10.03 37.96
N ALA A 207 -9.31 10.45 38.31
CA ALA A 207 -8.80 10.39 39.68
C ALA A 207 -9.71 11.15 40.67
N LYS A 208 -10.13 12.37 40.31
CA LYS A 208 -11.10 13.14 41.10
C LYS A 208 -12.44 12.41 41.24
N ARG A 209 -12.94 11.80 40.15
CA ARG A 209 -14.19 11.01 40.16
C ARG A 209 -14.09 9.83 41.13
N GLN A 210 -12.96 9.11 41.11
CA GLN A 210 -12.75 7.93 41.94
C GLN A 210 -12.64 8.29 43.43
N GLU A 211 -11.97 9.38 43.79
CA GLU A 211 -11.92 9.90 45.17
C GLU A 211 -13.31 10.25 45.72
N GLU A 212 -14.22 10.71 44.86
CA GLU A 212 -15.60 11.06 45.23
C GLU A 212 -16.59 9.88 45.20
N ASN A 213 -16.10 8.65 44.95
CA ASN A 213 -16.88 7.41 44.88
C ASN A 213 -18.10 7.47 43.93
N ARG A 214 -17.95 8.09 42.76
CA ARG A 214 -19.03 8.20 41.75
C ARG A 214 -18.90 7.11 40.66
N TYR A 215 -20.02 6.59 40.17
CA TYR A 215 -20.03 5.64 39.05
C TYR A 215 -19.45 6.25 37.77
N ASP A 216 -18.85 5.40 36.92
CA ASP A 216 -18.06 5.82 35.75
C ASP A 216 -18.89 6.44 34.63
N ILE A 217 -20.00 5.78 34.26
CA ILE A 217 -20.87 6.22 33.16
C ILE A 217 -22.03 7.11 33.66
N LEU A 218 -22.51 6.89 34.89
CA LEU A 218 -23.57 7.67 35.53
C LEU A 218 -23.00 8.59 36.61
N CYS A 219 -22.48 9.75 36.18
CA CYS A 219 -21.82 10.76 37.02
C CYS A 219 -22.67 11.31 38.20
N CYS A 220 -23.97 11.02 38.24
CA CYS A 220 -24.92 11.57 39.21
C CYS A 220 -25.18 10.67 40.43
N ILE A 221 -24.72 9.41 40.43
CA ILE A 221 -25.02 8.45 41.50
C ILE A 221 -23.74 8.13 42.29
N LYS A 222 -23.79 8.25 43.62
CA LYS A 222 -22.69 7.86 44.52
C LYS A 222 -22.78 6.38 44.87
N GLY A 223 -21.63 5.70 44.84
CA GLY A 223 -21.46 4.32 45.28
C GLY A 223 -21.30 4.19 46.80
N SER A 224 -21.33 2.96 47.30
CA SER A 224 -21.13 2.67 48.73
C SER A 224 -19.67 2.87 49.15
N ASP A 225 -19.47 3.56 50.29
CA ASP A 225 -18.19 3.76 50.95
C ASP A 225 -17.72 2.45 51.61
N LYS A 226 -16.89 1.68 50.91
CA LYS A 226 -16.08 0.61 51.50
C LYS A 226 -14.66 0.75 50.97
N GLU A 227 -13.69 0.74 51.87
CA GLU A 227 -12.27 0.90 51.55
C GLU A 227 -11.82 -0.07 50.45
N SER A 228 -11.14 0.47 49.44
CA SER A 228 -10.45 -0.28 48.41
C SER A 228 -9.12 -0.77 48.97
N ASP A 229 -9.08 -2.03 49.35
CA ASP A 229 -7.83 -2.70 49.71
C ASP A 229 -7.02 -2.96 48.44
N SER A 230 -5.78 -2.47 48.39
CA SER A 230 -4.89 -2.51 47.23
C SER A 230 -4.34 -3.91 46.97
N ARG A 231 -5.20 -4.80 46.45
CA ARG A 231 -4.76 -6.13 46.01
C ARG A 231 -3.94 -6.04 44.73
N GLU A 232 -2.70 -6.54 44.78
CA GLU A 232 -1.84 -6.67 43.60
C GLU A 232 -2.57 -7.44 42.47
N LYS A 233 -2.49 -6.92 41.23
CA LYS A 233 -3.09 -7.53 40.04
C LYS A 233 -2.60 -8.98 39.84
N LEU A 234 -3.50 -9.90 39.48
CA LEU A 234 -3.19 -11.32 39.22
C LEU A 234 -2.00 -11.49 38.25
N LEU A 235 -1.99 -10.67 37.19
CA LEU A 235 -0.91 -10.63 36.19
C LEU A 235 0.45 -10.33 36.86
N HIS A 236 0.51 -9.34 37.75
CA HIS A 236 1.74 -8.98 38.44
C HIS A 236 2.25 -10.14 39.31
N LYS A 237 1.33 -10.82 40.02
CA LYS A 237 1.68 -11.99 40.84
C LYS A 237 2.24 -13.13 40.00
N LEU A 238 1.63 -13.42 38.85
CA LEU A 238 2.10 -14.44 37.90
C LEU A 238 3.50 -14.11 37.36
N PHE A 239 3.71 -12.87 36.90
CA PHE A 239 5.00 -12.45 36.36
C PHE A 239 6.11 -12.44 37.40
N LYS A 240 5.83 -11.92 38.61
CA LYS A 240 6.80 -11.79 39.70
C LYS A 240 7.18 -13.12 40.32
N HIS A 241 6.21 -14.02 40.55
CA HIS A 241 6.46 -15.25 41.30
C HIS A 241 6.68 -16.50 40.44
N VAL A 242 6.14 -16.53 39.21
CA VAL A 242 6.24 -17.72 38.34
C VAL A 242 7.15 -17.46 37.15
N TYR A 243 6.84 -16.43 36.34
CA TYR A 243 7.53 -16.21 35.07
C TYR A 243 8.98 -15.76 35.24
N ALA A 244 9.22 -14.67 36.00
CA ALA A 244 10.56 -14.11 36.14
C ALA A 244 11.56 -15.08 36.79
N PRO A 245 11.23 -15.79 37.89
CA PRO A 245 12.15 -16.77 38.48
C PRO A 245 12.43 -17.97 37.55
N ALA A 246 11.43 -18.43 36.79
CA ALA A 246 11.60 -19.53 35.85
C ALA A 246 12.55 -19.13 34.69
N LEU A 247 12.34 -17.96 34.09
CA LEU A 247 13.12 -17.45 32.95
C LEU A 247 14.57 -17.11 33.35
N LEU A 248 14.76 -16.51 34.52
CA LEU A 248 16.08 -16.11 35.03
C LEU A 248 16.86 -17.27 35.69
N SER A 249 16.30 -18.48 35.71
CA SER A 249 16.97 -19.65 36.24
C SER A 249 18.30 -19.93 35.50
N ARG A 250 19.25 -20.58 36.19
CA ARG A 250 20.59 -20.87 35.62
C ARG A 250 20.52 -21.78 34.39
N VAL A 251 19.46 -22.58 34.26
CA VAL A 251 19.24 -23.53 33.16
C VAL A 251 18.43 -22.90 32.03
N ALA A 252 17.39 -22.11 32.32
CA ALA A 252 16.55 -21.52 31.28
C ALA A 252 17.29 -20.47 30.44
N ARG A 253 18.15 -19.65 31.05
CA ARG A 253 18.91 -18.60 30.33
C ARG A 253 19.71 -19.12 29.12
N PRO A 254 20.60 -20.11 29.26
CA PRO A 254 21.33 -20.63 28.11
C PRO A 254 20.41 -21.32 27.10
N ILE A 255 19.35 -22.02 27.55
CA ILE A 255 18.39 -22.67 26.64
C ILE A 255 17.70 -21.64 25.75
N VAL A 256 17.19 -20.55 26.34
CA VAL A 256 16.52 -19.47 25.60
C VAL A 256 17.48 -18.86 24.58
N MET A 257 18.72 -18.57 24.97
CA MET A 257 19.73 -18.02 24.04
C MET A 257 20.02 -18.97 22.86
N ILE A 258 20.13 -20.28 23.11
CA ILE A 258 20.35 -21.28 22.05
C ILE A 258 19.14 -21.37 21.11
N VAL A 259 17.93 -21.37 21.65
CA VAL A 259 16.69 -21.44 20.85
C VAL A 259 16.54 -20.21 19.96
N PHE A 260 16.72 -18.99 20.50
CA PHE A 260 16.62 -17.76 19.71
C PHE A 260 17.76 -17.63 18.68
N ALA A 261 18.97 -18.07 19.01
CA ALA A 261 20.08 -18.11 18.05
C ALA A 261 19.81 -19.10 16.92
N GLY A 262 19.31 -20.30 17.24
CA GLY A 262 18.90 -21.30 16.25
C GLY A 262 17.77 -20.79 15.34
N TRP A 263 16.77 -20.13 15.93
CA TRP A 263 15.69 -19.49 15.18
C TRP A 263 16.23 -18.41 14.23
N LEU A 264 17.11 -17.52 14.71
CA LEU A 264 17.73 -16.49 13.89
C LEU A 264 18.53 -17.09 12.72
N CYS A 265 19.35 -18.11 12.98
CA CYS A 265 20.11 -18.82 11.94
C CYS A 265 19.19 -19.45 10.90
N SER A 266 18.07 -20.06 11.33
CA SER A 266 17.07 -20.62 10.42
C SER A 266 16.42 -19.55 9.56
N SER A 267 16.03 -18.41 10.14
CA SER A 267 15.44 -17.30 9.39
C SER A 267 16.40 -16.72 8.36
N ILE A 268 17.68 -16.55 8.70
CA ILE A 268 18.72 -16.08 7.76
C ILE A 268 18.94 -17.09 6.63
N ALA A 269 18.91 -18.40 6.92
CA ALA A 269 19.07 -19.43 5.90
C ALA A 269 17.91 -19.48 4.88
N VAL A 270 16.70 -19.07 5.27
CA VAL A 270 15.52 -19.07 4.39
C VAL A 270 15.33 -17.73 3.66
N LEU A 271 15.94 -16.64 4.15
CA LEU A 271 15.81 -15.30 3.58
C LEU A 271 16.03 -15.22 2.06
N PRO A 272 17.03 -15.89 1.45
CA PRO A 272 17.25 -15.85 0.01
C PRO A 272 16.15 -16.52 -0.83
N LYS A 273 15.25 -17.29 -0.21
CA LYS A 273 14.14 -17.99 -0.90
C LYS A 273 12.88 -17.12 -1.02
N ILE A 274 12.89 -15.91 -0.48
CA ILE A 274 11.76 -15.00 -0.58
C ILE A 274 11.63 -14.53 -2.02
N MET A 275 10.52 -14.88 -2.68
CA MET A 275 10.22 -14.42 -4.04
C MET A 275 9.93 -12.91 -4.03
N ILE A 276 10.45 -12.21 -5.02
CA ILE A 276 10.26 -10.77 -5.18
C ILE A 276 9.21 -10.57 -6.27
N GLY A 277 8.14 -9.86 -5.94
CA GLY A 277 7.04 -9.59 -6.86
C GLY A 277 5.70 -9.71 -6.14
N LEU A 278 4.68 -9.10 -6.72
CA LEU A 278 3.29 -9.33 -6.35
C LEU A 278 2.59 -9.92 -7.56
N ASP A 279 2.21 -11.19 -7.47
CA ASP A 279 1.43 -11.83 -8.52
C ASP A 279 0.03 -11.21 -8.55
N GLN A 280 -0.40 -10.78 -9.74
CA GLN A 280 -1.67 -10.09 -9.92
C GLN A 280 -2.87 -10.97 -9.50
N GLU A 281 -2.77 -12.28 -9.72
CA GLU A 281 -3.80 -13.25 -9.35
C GLU A 281 -4.07 -13.26 -7.83
N LEU A 282 -3.02 -13.09 -7.00
CA LEU A 282 -3.14 -13.06 -5.54
C LEU A 282 -3.78 -11.78 -5.00
N SER A 283 -3.85 -10.73 -5.82
CA SER A 283 -4.48 -9.46 -5.44
C SER A 283 -5.99 -9.43 -5.72
N MET A 284 -6.52 -10.48 -6.35
CA MET A 284 -7.92 -10.58 -6.72
C MET A 284 -8.65 -11.55 -5.78
N PRO A 285 -9.95 -11.30 -5.49
CA PRO A 285 -10.79 -12.23 -4.75
C PRO A 285 -10.81 -13.64 -5.34
N ASP A 286 -10.93 -14.66 -4.49
CA ASP A 286 -11.10 -16.07 -4.88
C ASP A 286 -12.35 -16.33 -5.73
N ASP A 287 -13.38 -15.50 -5.60
CA ASP A 287 -14.61 -15.58 -6.39
C ASP A 287 -14.60 -14.67 -7.63
N SER A 288 -13.48 -14.01 -7.93
CA SER A 288 -13.40 -13.07 -9.06
C SER A 288 -13.38 -13.79 -10.41
N TYR A 289 -14.14 -13.24 -11.38
CA TYR A 289 -14.06 -13.68 -12.78
C TYR A 289 -12.67 -13.42 -13.40
N LEU A 290 -11.88 -12.51 -12.82
CA LEU A 290 -10.53 -12.20 -13.29
C LEU A 290 -9.54 -13.34 -13.05
N GLN A 291 -9.74 -14.18 -12.03
CA GLN A 291 -8.87 -15.34 -11.82
C GLN A 291 -8.90 -16.27 -13.03
N LYS A 292 -10.10 -16.58 -13.51
CA LYS A 292 -10.30 -17.36 -14.73
C LYS A 292 -9.67 -16.68 -15.96
N TYR A 293 -9.77 -15.36 -16.05
CA TYR A 293 -9.11 -14.60 -17.12
C TYR A 293 -7.59 -14.76 -17.08
N PHE A 294 -6.94 -14.61 -15.93
CA PHE A 294 -5.50 -14.79 -15.80
C PHE A 294 -5.06 -16.24 -16.05
N GLU A 295 -5.83 -17.22 -15.60
CA GLU A 295 -5.59 -18.63 -15.90
C GLU A 295 -5.62 -18.90 -17.41
N TYR A 296 -6.64 -18.37 -18.11
CA TYR A 296 -6.80 -18.55 -19.55
C TYR A 296 -5.75 -17.77 -20.34
N LEU A 297 -5.39 -16.58 -19.86
CA LEU A 297 -4.30 -15.78 -20.42
C LEU A 297 -2.98 -16.56 -20.36
N GLY A 298 -2.64 -17.14 -19.20
CA GLY A 298 -1.42 -17.92 -19.03
C GLY A 298 -1.40 -19.23 -19.82
N LYS A 299 -2.55 -19.88 -20.01
CA LYS A 299 -2.65 -21.17 -20.73
C LYS A 299 -2.70 -21.02 -22.25
N TYR A 300 -3.43 -20.04 -22.75
CA TYR A 300 -3.79 -19.97 -24.17
C TYR A 300 -3.12 -18.82 -24.93
N LEU A 301 -2.75 -17.72 -24.26
CA LEU A 301 -2.16 -16.59 -24.97
C LEU A 301 -0.71 -16.90 -25.35
N SER A 302 -0.43 -16.90 -26.66
CA SER A 302 0.90 -17.22 -27.21
C SER A 302 1.82 -16.01 -27.37
N VAL A 303 1.32 -14.79 -27.12
CA VAL A 303 2.06 -13.54 -27.29
C VAL A 303 1.99 -12.70 -26.03
N GLY A 304 3.06 -11.97 -25.74
CA GLY A 304 3.10 -11.03 -24.61
C GLY A 304 2.52 -9.65 -24.96
N PRO A 305 2.58 -8.71 -23.99
CA PRO A 305 2.27 -7.31 -24.25
C PRO A 305 3.14 -6.71 -25.36
N PRO A 306 2.62 -5.75 -26.16
CA PRO A 306 3.40 -5.09 -27.19
C PRO A 306 4.51 -4.22 -26.59
N LEU A 307 5.68 -4.25 -27.22
CA LEU A 307 6.83 -3.43 -26.87
C LEU A 307 7.07 -2.38 -27.97
N TYR A 308 7.20 -1.11 -27.58
CA TYR A 308 7.45 -0.01 -28.51
C TYR A 308 8.85 0.57 -28.31
N PHE A 309 9.71 0.46 -29.32
CA PHE A 309 11.01 1.11 -29.36
C PHE A 309 10.86 2.56 -29.84
N VAL A 310 10.81 3.50 -28.89
CA VAL A 310 10.56 4.91 -29.19
C VAL A 310 11.86 5.66 -29.48
N LEU A 311 12.02 6.09 -30.72
CA LEU A 311 13.09 7.00 -31.12
C LEU A 311 12.78 8.43 -30.66
N LYS A 312 13.67 9.02 -29.85
CA LYS A 312 13.53 10.40 -29.38
C LYS A 312 13.96 11.40 -30.47
N GLY A 313 13.56 12.66 -30.31
CA GLY A 313 13.94 13.74 -31.22
C GLY A 313 15.46 13.97 -31.31
N GLY A 314 15.89 14.60 -32.40
CA GLY A 314 17.31 14.88 -32.69
C GLY A 314 17.89 14.07 -33.85
N ILE A 315 17.11 13.16 -34.44
CA ILE A 315 17.48 12.38 -35.61
C ILE A 315 16.91 13.04 -36.86
N ASN A 316 17.75 13.31 -37.84
CA ASN A 316 17.32 13.84 -39.13
C ASN A 316 16.98 12.68 -40.08
N PHE A 317 15.70 12.29 -40.13
CA PHE A 317 15.22 11.24 -41.02
C PHE A 317 15.34 11.57 -42.51
N SER A 318 15.68 12.80 -42.89
CA SER A 318 15.95 13.15 -44.30
C SER A 318 17.37 12.78 -44.73
N ASN A 319 18.28 12.48 -43.80
CA ASN A 319 19.66 12.12 -44.10
C ASN A 319 19.81 10.60 -44.23
N PHE A 320 20.37 10.12 -45.35
CA PHE A 320 20.60 8.70 -45.61
C PHE A 320 21.44 8.02 -44.52
N SER A 321 22.48 8.69 -44.02
CA SER A 321 23.33 8.11 -42.97
C SER A 321 22.56 7.82 -41.67
N GLU A 322 21.55 8.63 -41.35
CA GLU A 322 20.69 8.39 -40.18
C GLU A 322 19.58 7.38 -40.48
N GLN A 323 19.05 7.35 -41.71
CA GLN A 323 18.12 6.31 -42.16
C GLN A 323 18.77 4.92 -42.08
N ASN A 324 20.02 4.78 -42.52
CA ASN A 324 20.78 3.51 -42.53
C ASN A 324 21.01 2.92 -41.13
N LYS A 325 21.00 3.76 -40.08
CA LYS A 325 21.08 3.30 -38.68
C LYS A 325 19.76 2.74 -38.16
N ILE A 326 18.65 2.93 -38.87
CA ILE A 326 17.30 2.58 -38.40
C ILE A 326 16.66 1.52 -39.28
N CYS A 327 16.78 1.66 -40.60
CA CYS A 327 16.12 0.80 -41.58
C CYS A 327 16.63 -0.65 -41.53
N GLY A 328 15.78 -1.59 -41.94
CA GLY A 328 16.07 -3.02 -42.08
C GLY A 328 16.11 -3.50 -43.53
N THR A 329 15.97 -2.60 -44.51
CA THR A 329 16.02 -2.92 -45.95
C THR A 329 17.45 -3.16 -46.47
N VAL A 330 17.56 -3.41 -47.78
CA VAL A 330 18.84 -3.58 -48.49
C VAL A 330 19.66 -2.29 -48.37
N ASP A 331 20.98 -2.42 -48.17
CA ASP A 331 21.96 -1.32 -47.96
C ASP A 331 21.90 -0.59 -46.60
N CYS A 332 20.99 -0.99 -45.70
CA CYS A 332 21.02 -0.55 -44.31
C CYS A 332 22.16 -1.20 -43.53
N ASN A 333 22.58 -0.57 -42.43
CA ASN A 333 23.65 -1.13 -41.62
C ASN A 333 23.20 -2.44 -40.95
N SER A 334 24.13 -3.38 -40.80
CA SER A 334 23.89 -4.64 -40.07
C SER A 334 23.61 -4.44 -38.58
N ASP A 335 24.00 -3.29 -38.02
CA ASP A 335 23.74 -2.89 -36.63
C ASP A 335 22.57 -1.91 -36.49
N SER A 336 21.73 -1.78 -37.52
CA SER A 336 20.56 -0.89 -37.47
C SER A 336 19.54 -1.32 -36.42
N LEU A 337 18.71 -0.37 -35.96
CA LEU A 337 17.68 -0.63 -34.96
C LEU A 337 16.76 -1.79 -35.35
N SER A 338 16.20 -1.76 -36.56
CA SER A 338 15.26 -2.80 -37.03
C SER A 338 15.96 -4.16 -37.13
N THR A 339 17.21 -4.19 -37.58
CA THR A 339 18.02 -5.42 -37.66
C THR A 339 18.33 -5.98 -36.27
N GLN A 340 18.70 -5.14 -35.30
CA GLN A 340 18.97 -5.59 -33.93
C GLN A 340 17.73 -6.17 -33.25
N VAL A 341 16.56 -5.56 -33.46
CA VAL A 341 15.30 -6.10 -32.92
C VAL A 341 14.94 -7.43 -33.60
N TYR A 342 15.14 -7.53 -34.92
CA TYR A 342 14.97 -8.79 -35.64
C TYR A 342 15.91 -9.88 -35.13
N ILE A 343 17.20 -9.60 -34.97
CA ILE A 343 18.18 -10.57 -34.41
C ILE A 343 17.77 -10.97 -32.99
N SER A 344 17.26 -10.02 -32.20
CA SER A 344 16.80 -10.29 -30.84
C SER A 344 15.57 -11.19 -30.82
N SER A 345 14.68 -11.11 -31.81
CA SER A 345 13.48 -11.96 -31.87
C SER A 345 13.80 -13.42 -32.21
N LEU A 346 14.93 -13.67 -32.88
CA LEU A 346 15.42 -15.05 -33.14
C LEU A 346 15.84 -15.78 -31.86
N VAL A 347 16.16 -15.06 -30.78
CA VAL A 347 16.59 -15.62 -29.47
C VAL A 347 15.60 -15.27 -28.37
N SER A 348 14.30 -15.47 -28.65
CA SER A 348 13.17 -15.12 -27.78
C SER A 348 13.28 -15.69 -26.36
N ASN A 349 13.87 -16.88 -26.18
CA ASN A 349 14.09 -17.49 -24.86
C ASN A 349 14.99 -16.67 -23.92
N ARG A 350 15.80 -15.74 -24.44
CA ARG A 350 16.70 -14.89 -23.64
C ARG A 350 16.27 -13.42 -23.64
N THR A 351 15.85 -12.91 -24.79
CA THR A 351 15.50 -11.49 -24.99
C THR A 351 14.05 -11.19 -24.65
N TYR A 352 13.20 -12.22 -24.54
CA TYR A 352 11.75 -12.10 -24.37
C TYR A 352 11.04 -11.33 -25.50
N ILE A 353 11.69 -11.17 -26.64
CA ILE A 353 11.10 -10.62 -27.86
C ILE A 353 10.72 -11.79 -28.76
N ALA A 354 9.42 -11.97 -29.01
CA ALA A 354 8.92 -13.09 -29.81
C ALA A 354 8.77 -12.75 -31.29
N GLN A 355 8.51 -11.49 -31.63
CA GLN A 355 8.26 -11.03 -33.00
C GLN A 355 9.17 -9.83 -33.35
N PRO A 356 9.56 -9.67 -34.62
CA PRO A 356 10.31 -8.50 -35.06
C PRO A 356 9.45 -7.22 -34.98
N ALA A 357 10.10 -6.07 -34.90
CA ALA A 357 9.41 -4.79 -34.92
C ALA A 357 8.91 -4.44 -36.33
N SER A 358 7.71 -3.86 -36.40
CA SER A 358 7.23 -3.17 -37.59
C SER A 358 7.97 -1.83 -37.75
N SER A 359 8.50 -1.56 -38.94
CA SER A 359 9.27 -0.35 -39.25
C SER A 359 8.56 0.47 -40.31
N TRP A 360 8.02 1.62 -39.91
CA TRP A 360 7.34 2.54 -40.83
C TRP A 360 8.28 3.11 -41.89
N LEU A 361 9.58 3.21 -41.59
CA LEU A 361 10.59 3.75 -42.50
C LEU A 361 10.83 2.77 -43.65
N ASP A 362 10.92 1.47 -43.35
CA ASP A 362 11.07 0.43 -44.36
C ASP A 362 9.81 0.35 -45.24
N ASP A 363 8.62 0.37 -44.62
CA ASP A 363 7.35 0.40 -45.35
C ASP A 363 7.23 1.64 -46.26
N TYR A 364 7.74 2.80 -45.81
CA TYR A 364 7.78 4.02 -46.62
C TYR A 364 8.76 3.89 -47.81
N MET A 365 9.95 3.34 -47.59
CA MET A 365 10.92 3.13 -48.66
C MET A 365 10.37 2.15 -49.69
N ASP A 366 9.80 1.03 -49.26
CA ASP A 366 9.16 0.05 -50.14
C ASP A 366 7.98 0.66 -50.91
N TRP A 367 7.12 1.43 -50.23
CA TRP A 367 6.01 2.14 -50.88
C TRP A 367 6.50 3.15 -51.92
N SER A 368 7.59 3.85 -51.63
CA SER A 368 8.15 4.85 -52.53
C SER A 368 8.79 4.21 -53.76
N LEU A 369 9.51 3.09 -53.61
CA LEU A 369 10.31 2.46 -54.65
C LEU A 369 9.56 1.43 -55.50
N TYR A 370 8.38 1.01 -55.08
CA TYR A 370 7.60 -0.02 -55.76
C TYR A 370 7.31 0.32 -57.24
N ASN A 371 7.79 -0.53 -58.15
CA ASN A 371 7.60 -0.43 -59.61
C ASN A 371 8.11 0.87 -60.25
N MET A 372 9.24 1.41 -59.77
CA MET A 372 9.91 2.56 -60.39
C MET A 372 10.73 2.24 -61.66
N GLN A 373 11.02 0.97 -61.95
CA GLN A 373 11.83 0.55 -63.12
C GLN A 373 10.99 0.46 -64.41
N GLU A 374 11.55 0.90 -65.53
CA GLU A 374 10.96 0.74 -66.86
C GLU A 374 10.84 -0.76 -67.20
N GLY A 375 9.60 -1.25 -67.37
CA GLY A 375 9.29 -2.64 -67.73
C GLY A 375 8.65 -3.49 -66.62
N SER A 376 8.49 -2.95 -65.41
CA SER A 376 7.84 -3.66 -64.30
C SER A 376 6.32 -3.74 -64.48
N ALA A 377 5.74 -4.94 -64.37
CA ALA A 377 4.30 -5.16 -64.47
C ALA A 377 3.59 -4.72 -63.17
N GLY A 378 3.10 -3.48 -63.12
CA GLY A 378 2.22 -3.00 -62.05
C GLY A 378 2.14 -1.48 -61.95
N VAL A 379 1.09 -0.96 -61.32
CA VAL A 379 0.93 0.49 -61.08
C VAL A 379 1.83 0.91 -59.92
N PRO A 380 2.68 1.95 -60.08
CA PRO A 380 3.52 2.44 -59.00
C PRO A 380 2.68 3.09 -57.89
N CYS A 381 3.12 2.91 -56.64
CA CYS A 381 2.39 3.37 -55.47
C CYS A 381 2.46 4.90 -55.30
N CYS A 382 3.64 5.50 -55.52
CA CYS A 382 3.82 6.94 -55.44
C CYS A 382 3.66 7.60 -56.82
N ARG A 383 2.57 8.36 -56.99
CA ARG A 383 2.28 9.10 -58.21
C ARG A 383 1.87 10.54 -57.91
N ILE A 384 2.18 11.45 -58.81
CA ILE A 384 1.88 12.87 -58.72
C ILE A 384 1.10 13.30 -59.97
N LYS A 385 0.07 14.11 -59.77
CA LYS A 385 -0.72 14.73 -60.85
C LYS A 385 0.06 15.92 -61.44
N ASN A 386 -0.30 16.34 -62.65
CA ASN A 386 0.37 17.48 -63.31
C ASN A 386 0.29 18.81 -62.53
N ASP A 387 -0.66 18.94 -61.59
CA ASP A 387 -0.82 20.09 -60.69
C ASP A 387 0.05 20.01 -59.42
N GLY A 388 0.86 18.95 -59.27
CA GLY A 388 1.70 18.70 -58.10
C GLY A 388 0.98 18.03 -56.93
N SER A 389 -0.30 17.69 -57.06
CA SER A 389 -1.04 16.97 -56.02
C SER A 389 -0.76 15.47 -56.05
N PHE A 390 -0.92 14.80 -54.90
CA PHE A 390 -0.76 13.35 -54.80
C PHE A 390 -1.86 12.63 -55.59
N CYS A 391 -1.47 11.65 -56.41
CA CYS A 391 -2.37 10.82 -57.20
C CYS A 391 -2.55 9.47 -56.49
N PRO A 392 -3.73 9.18 -55.90
CA PRO A 392 -4.00 7.91 -55.23
C PRO A 392 -3.82 6.73 -56.19
N SER A 393 -3.34 5.58 -55.70
CA SER A 393 -3.16 4.36 -56.51
C SER A 393 -4.45 3.82 -57.13
N THR A 394 -5.61 4.22 -56.59
CA THR A 394 -6.95 3.87 -57.09
C THR A 394 -7.44 4.70 -58.27
N ASP A 395 -6.76 5.81 -58.61
CA ASP A 395 -7.13 6.71 -59.72
C ASP A 395 -6.41 6.25 -61.01
N TYR A 396 -7.17 5.65 -61.93
CA TYR A 396 -6.65 5.13 -63.22
C TYR A 396 -6.96 6.05 -64.41
N GLU A 397 -7.80 7.07 -64.20
CA GLU A 397 -8.31 7.92 -65.28
C GLU A 397 -7.43 9.16 -65.48
N SER A 398 -6.83 9.67 -64.40
CA SER A 398 -5.98 10.86 -64.44
C SER A 398 -4.58 10.55 -64.98
N PRO A 399 -3.99 11.39 -65.86
CA PRO A 399 -2.59 11.25 -66.25
C PRO A 399 -1.70 11.61 -65.06
N CYS A 400 -1.14 10.59 -64.42
CA CYS A 400 -0.25 10.74 -63.27
C CYS A 400 1.17 10.29 -63.64
N GLN A 401 2.17 11.02 -63.14
CA GLN A 401 3.58 10.70 -63.29
C GLN A 401 4.12 10.05 -62.02
N ASN A 402 5.20 9.29 -62.14
CA ASN A 402 5.86 8.67 -60.99
C ASN A 402 6.53 9.75 -60.12
N CYS A 403 6.52 9.56 -58.81
CA CYS A 403 7.30 10.40 -57.91
C CYS A 403 8.80 10.28 -58.23
N ASN A 404 9.55 11.39 -58.14
CA ASN A 404 11.00 11.39 -58.28
C ASN A 404 11.65 11.43 -56.89
N ILE A 405 11.71 10.28 -56.21
CA ILE A 405 12.31 10.15 -54.89
C ILE A 405 13.68 9.49 -55.05
N LYS A 406 14.73 10.19 -54.63
CA LYS A 406 16.08 9.61 -54.56
C LYS A 406 16.21 8.90 -53.23
N VAL A 407 16.38 7.58 -53.25
CA VAL A 407 16.50 6.75 -52.04
C VAL A 407 17.93 6.23 -51.83
N MET A 408 18.85 6.48 -52.77
CA MET A 408 20.25 6.08 -52.66
C MET A 408 21.17 7.25 -53.06
N GLU A 409 22.21 7.51 -52.27
CA GLU A 409 23.43 8.13 -52.78
C GLU A 409 24.18 7.07 -53.60
N VAL A 410 24.36 7.31 -54.89
CA VAL A 410 25.32 6.56 -55.72
C VAL A 410 26.72 7.06 -55.41
#